data_AF-J0KCD4-F1
#
_entry.id   AF-J0KCD4-F1
#
_cell.length_a   1.000
_cell.length_b   1.000
_cell.length_c   1.000
_cell.angle_alpha   90.00
_cell.angle_beta   90.00
_cell.angle_gamma   90.00
#
_symmetry.space_group_name_H-M   'P 1'
#
loop_
_entity.id
_entity.type
_entity.pdbx_description
1 polymer ?
#
loop_
_entity_poly.entity_id
_entity_poly.type
_entity_poly.pdbx_seq_one_letter_code
_entity_poly.pdbx_strand_id
1 'polypeptide(L)'
;MNPIDDAKRLRLQEEKKFIHKEFIEELARQLIDGLMGWANEKIFEPRGGRLSFDITLGPSNAGVTISPARPLHPRMEFRSSLISDIYADAFTFPIICRRLAKETETLNYFNAMEMFLDCRVRFTTPLPQLPKSNVAEIFQDICEAFVKRNLESRKDERQLQPDDVRCRFIMFELMLVWTFFHELGHVVQGHHLMRWGGTSRVCDDSFFEMEEGNAAPVEGAAPKKSKSALPPDLPAQARELMADAEATDLTLKYLVERGRLTFNVWYLLACSIGCMFQRFYANYPDHLTVSHAGHPHPLIRDRASQVLAVNWVADHLVATKSIQRREDAYMPMAYLNTRASLMTGMFRSSRIEKRSSPDRLPSYMDLLRNGGAERQAYFKTLMPDIERQLPFALKEHLIEMNVLEYWYGYMKAGADRATASDLEGLDSP
;
A
#
# COMPACT_ATOMS: atom_id res chain seq x y z
N MET A 1 -4.53 6.33 -32.14
CA MET A 1 -5.05 6.85 -30.85
C MET A 1 -6.09 5.89 -30.33
N ASN A 2 -6.03 5.53 -29.05
CA ASN A 2 -6.96 4.59 -28.41
C ASN A 2 -8.11 5.37 -27.75
N PRO A 3 -9.36 5.24 -28.22
CA PRO A 3 -10.51 5.98 -27.66
C PRO A 3 -10.71 5.78 -26.15
N ILE A 4 -10.32 4.62 -25.62
CA ILE A 4 -10.41 4.30 -24.19
C ILE A 4 -9.43 5.15 -23.37
N ASP A 5 -8.21 5.31 -23.87
CA ASP A 5 -7.17 6.09 -23.20
C ASP A 5 -7.45 7.60 -23.29
N ASP A 6 -8.04 8.08 -24.39
CA ASP A 6 -8.47 9.47 -24.52
C ASP A 6 -9.62 9.81 -23.56
N ALA A 7 -10.64 8.95 -23.47
CA ALA A 7 -11.72 9.11 -22.50
C ALA A 7 -11.21 9.04 -21.05
N LYS A 8 -10.21 8.18 -20.78
CA LYS A 8 -9.54 8.12 -19.49
C LYS A 8 -8.82 9.43 -19.16
N ARG A 9 -8.06 9.99 -20.09
CA ARG A 9 -7.36 11.28 -19.90
C ARG A 9 -8.33 12.43 -19.61
N LEU A 10 -9.44 12.50 -20.35
CA LEU A 10 -10.48 13.52 -20.12
C LEU A 10 -11.10 13.38 -18.72
N ARG A 11 -11.42 12.16 -18.27
CA ARG A 11 -11.92 11.93 -16.90
C ARG A 11 -10.93 12.40 -15.84
N LEU A 12 -9.64 12.07 -15.98
CA LEU A 12 -8.61 12.51 -15.03
C LEU A 12 -8.47 14.05 -14.98
N GLN A 13 -8.74 14.75 -16.10
CA GLN A 13 -8.77 16.22 -16.11
C GLN A 13 -10.02 16.79 -15.44
N GLU A 14 -11.20 16.19 -15.68
CA GLU A 14 -12.45 16.60 -15.04
C GLU A 14 -12.43 16.37 -13.53
N GLU A 15 -11.86 15.25 -13.06
CA GLU A 15 -11.71 14.93 -11.62
C GLU A 15 -11.02 16.07 -10.85
N LYS A 16 -9.99 16.68 -11.43
CA LYS A 16 -9.24 17.77 -10.78
C LYS A 16 -10.09 18.99 -10.46
N LYS A 17 -11.22 19.20 -11.17
CA LYS A 17 -12.15 20.30 -10.89
C LYS A 17 -12.91 20.12 -9.58
N PHE A 18 -12.96 18.90 -9.05
CA PHE A 18 -13.68 18.56 -7.81
C PHE A 18 -12.75 18.37 -6.60
N ILE A 19 -11.46 18.66 -6.77
CA ILE A 19 -10.40 18.42 -5.80
C ILE A 19 -9.82 19.79 -5.40
N HIS A 20 -10.21 20.29 -4.23
CA HIS A 20 -9.71 21.57 -3.72
C HIS A 20 -8.40 21.35 -2.96
N LYS A 21 -7.29 21.79 -3.55
CA LYS A 21 -5.92 21.49 -3.07
C LYS A 21 -5.69 21.90 -1.62
N GLU A 22 -6.00 23.15 -1.27
CA GLU A 22 -5.79 23.69 0.09
C GLU A 22 -6.59 22.91 1.14
N PHE A 23 -7.79 22.46 0.78
CA PHE A 23 -8.65 21.71 1.69
C PHE A 23 -8.07 20.33 1.98
N ILE A 24 -7.50 19.67 0.97
CA ILE A 24 -6.93 18.33 1.10
C ILE A 24 -5.61 18.38 1.85
N GLU A 25 -4.77 19.39 1.59
CA GLU A 25 -3.53 19.58 2.33
C GLU A 25 -3.79 19.87 3.80
N GLU A 26 -4.81 20.67 4.12
CA GLU A 26 -5.21 20.95 5.50
C GLU A 26 -5.71 19.68 6.22
N LEU A 27 -6.55 18.89 5.55
CA LEU A 27 -6.97 17.59 6.08
C LEU A 27 -5.79 16.63 6.31
N ALA A 28 -4.86 16.56 5.36
CA ALA A 28 -3.67 15.73 5.48
C ALA A 28 -2.79 16.20 6.65
N ARG A 29 -2.60 17.52 6.79
CA ARG A 29 -1.82 18.11 7.88
C ARG A 29 -2.38 17.77 9.25
N GLN A 30 -3.69 17.90 9.46
CA GLN A 30 -4.31 17.54 10.74
C GLN A 30 -4.09 16.07 11.13
N LEU A 31 -4.17 15.16 10.15
CA LEU A 31 -3.86 13.75 10.37
C LEU A 31 -2.38 13.52 10.69
N ILE A 32 -1.49 14.08 9.87
CA ILE A 32 -0.04 13.87 9.99
C ILE A 32 0.52 14.50 11.28
N ASP A 33 0.02 15.66 11.70
CA ASP A 33 0.40 16.30 12.96
C ASP A 33 0.07 15.38 14.14
N GLY A 34 -1.07 14.68 14.10
CA GLY A 34 -1.44 13.66 15.09
C GLY A 34 -0.47 12.46 15.11
N LEU A 35 -0.10 11.95 13.93
CA LEU A 35 0.86 10.84 13.80
C LEU A 35 2.28 11.24 14.24
N MET A 36 2.71 12.46 13.89
CA MET A 36 3.98 13.03 14.32
C MET A 36 4.01 13.26 15.83
N GLY A 37 2.91 13.73 16.42
CA GLY A 37 2.75 13.87 17.87
C GLY A 37 2.95 12.54 18.59
N TRP A 38 2.26 11.48 18.13
CA TRP A 38 2.44 10.13 18.64
C TRP A 38 3.89 9.64 18.49
N ALA A 39 4.50 9.79 17.31
CA ALA A 39 5.85 9.31 17.06
C ALA A 39 6.87 10.02 17.95
N ASN A 40 6.73 11.34 18.14
CA ASN A 40 7.57 12.10 19.06
C ASN A 40 7.42 11.63 20.50
N GLU A 41 6.19 11.53 21.00
CA GLU A 41 5.92 11.12 22.37
C GLU A 41 6.43 9.70 22.66
N LYS A 42 6.21 8.75 21.74
CA LYS A 42 6.50 7.33 21.98
C LYS A 42 7.92 6.91 21.61
N ILE A 43 8.56 7.59 20.65
CA ILE A 43 9.81 7.13 20.05
C ILE A 43 10.94 8.12 20.29
N PHE A 44 10.78 9.38 19.89
CA PHE A 44 11.90 10.31 19.78
C PHE A 44 12.19 11.10 21.07
N GLU A 45 11.18 11.70 21.71
CA GLU A 45 11.36 12.52 22.92
C GLU A 45 11.99 11.75 24.09
N PRO A 46 11.61 10.48 24.38
CA PRO A 46 12.26 9.69 25.43
C PRO A 46 13.77 9.47 25.20
N ARG A 47 14.23 9.66 23.97
CA ARG A 47 15.63 9.50 23.55
C ARG A 47 16.33 10.86 23.33
N GLY A 48 15.68 11.98 23.68
CA GLY A 48 16.21 13.32 23.46
C GLY A 48 16.22 13.77 21.99
N GLY A 49 15.38 13.14 21.16
CA GLY A 49 15.22 13.43 19.74
C GLY A 49 13.91 14.17 19.42
N ARG A 50 13.72 14.46 18.13
CA ARG A 50 12.46 15.00 17.60
C ARG A 50 12.31 14.72 16.11
N LEU A 51 11.24 14.04 15.72
CA LEU A 51 10.76 13.96 14.35
C LEU A 51 10.12 15.29 13.94
N SER A 52 10.53 15.77 12.78
CA SER A 52 9.92 16.91 12.08
C SER A 52 9.25 16.45 10.79
N PHE A 53 8.20 17.15 10.37
CA PHE A 53 7.46 16.85 9.16
C PHE A 53 7.18 18.11 8.33
N ASP A 54 7.38 18.05 7.02
CA ASP A 54 7.06 19.12 6.08
C ASP A 54 6.20 18.66 4.90
N ILE A 55 5.34 19.56 4.41
CA ILE A 55 4.68 19.40 3.11
C ILE A 55 5.41 20.29 2.10
N THR A 56 6.09 19.69 1.13
CA THR A 56 6.93 20.40 0.17
C THR A 56 6.37 20.34 -1.25
N LEU A 57 6.84 21.23 -2.13
CA LEU A 57 6.46 21.22 -3.55
C LEU A 57 7.35 20.26 -4.33
N GLY A 58 6.82 19.62 -5.37
CA GLY A 58 7.60 18.75 -6.25
C GLY A 58 6.76 17.65 -6.91
N PRO A 59 7.41 16.72 -7.64
CA PRO A 59 6.80 15.47 -8.10
C PRO A 59 6.21 14.65 -6.95
N SER A 60 5.31 13.72 -7.28
CA SER A 60 4.61 12.88 -6.29
C SER A 60 5.61 11.97 -5.58
N ASN A 61 5.93 12.28 -4.33
CA ASN A 61 6.93 11.56 -3.54
C ASN A 61 6.72 11.78 -2.02
N ALA A 62 7.26 10.87 -1.23
CA ALA A 62 7.41 10.93 0.22
C ALA A 62 8.83 10.47 0.54
N GLY A 63 9.37 10.97 1.64
CA GLY A 63 10.69 10.55 2.04
C GLY A 63 11.08 11.00 3.43
N VAL A 64 12.24 10.51 3.85
CA VAL A 64 12.87 10.91 5.10
C VAL A 64 14.33 11.24 4.90
N THR A 65 14.78 12.31 5.57
CA THR A 65 16.17 12.72 5.67
C THR A 65 16.65 12.54 7.09
N ILE A 66 17.81 11.89 7.24
CA ILE A 66 18.46 11.67 8.54
C ILE A 66 19.89 12.21 8.46
N SER A 67 20.23 13.11 9.38
CA SER A 67 21.61 13.59 9.52
C SER A 67 22.40 12.62 10.40
N PRO A 68 23.56 12.12 9.96
CA PRO A 68 24.41 11.26 10.80
C PRO A 68 24.87 11.93 12.10
N ALA A 69 24.96 13.27 12.11
CA ALA A 69 25.30 14.04 13.31
C ALA A 69 24.13 14.15 14.30
N ARG A 70 22.89 13.93 13.85
CA ARG A 70 21.67 14.02 14.65
C ARG A 70 20.67 12.92 14.23
N PRO A 71 20.99 11.63 14.44
CA PRO A 71 20.18 10.52 13.93
C PRO A 71 18.78 10.45 14.56
N LEU A 72 18.62 11.01 15.77
CA LEU A 72 17.34 11.11 16.47
C LEU A 72 16.53 12.37 16.11
N HIS A 73 16.97 13.13 15.09
CA HIS A 73 16.25 14.29 14.56
C HIS A 73 15.91 14.12 13.08
N PRO A 74 15.14 13.07 12.72
CA PRO A 74 14.73 12.85 11.34
C PRO A 74 13.79 13.97 10.85
N ARG A 75 13.86 14.22 9.55
CA ARG A 75 12.95 15.11 8.84
C ARG A 75 12.21 14.33 7.77
N MET A 76 10.92 14.09 8.00
CA MET A 76 10.04 13.48 7.01
C MET A 76 9.40 14.57 6.15
N GLU A 77 9.09 14.24 4.90
CA GLU A 77 8.33 15.12 4.05
C GLU A 77 7.40 14.36 3.11
N PHE A 78 6.21 14.92 2.88
CA PHE A 78 5.36 14.54 1.76
C PHE A 78 5.30 15.66 0.75
N ARG A 79 5.43 15.31 -0.53
CA ARG A 79 5.18 16.26 -1.61
C ARG A 79 3.68 16.50 -1.71
N SER A 80 3.28 17.76 -1.84
CA SER A 80 1.88 18.21 -2.01
C SER A 80 1.15 17.47 -3.15
N SER A 81 1.89 17.13 -4.21
CA SER A 81 1.40 16.32 -5.33
C SER A 81 1.04 14.90 -4.91
N LEU A 82 1.79 14.26 -4.02
CA LEU A 82 1.47 12.93 -3.47
C LEU A 82 0.16 12.96 -2.67
N ILE A 83 -0.02 13.96 -1.82
CA ILE A 83 -1.26 14.12 -1.05
C ILE A 83 -2.47 14.28 -1.98
N SER A 84 -2.31 15.11 -3.02
CA SER A 84 -3.35 15.33 -4.05
C SER A 84 -3.67 14.04 -4.80
N ASP A 85 -2.65 13.27 -5.14
CA ASP A 85 -2.71 12.00 -5.83
C ASP A 85 -3.41 10.90 -5.01
N ILE A 86 -3.05 10.77 -3.72
CA ILE A 86 -3.70 9.86 -2.77
C ILE A 86 -5.17 10.22 -2.64
N TYR A 87 -5.49 11.51 -2.49
CA TYR A 87 -6.88 11.95 -2.39
C TYR A 87 -7.67 11.69 -3.67
N ALA A 88 -7.06 11.87 -4.84
CA ALA A 88 -7.71 11.59 -6.12
C ALA A 88 -8.04 10.09 -6.27
N ASP A 89 -7.18 9.20 -5.80
CA ASP A 89 -7.49 7.76 -5.74
C ASP A 89 -8.63 7.47 -4.78
N ALA A 90 -8.53 7.97 -3.55
CA ALA A 90 -9.57 7.78 -2.54
C ALA A 90 -10.93 8.34 -2.98
N PHE A 91 -10.94 9.47 -3.70
CA PHE A 91 -12.14 10.08 -4.27
C PHE A 91 -12.78 9.22 -5.36
N THR A 92 -11.98 8.61 -6.22
CA THR A 92 -12.48 7.90 -7.40
C THR A 92 -12.71 6.41 -7.18
N PHE A 93 -12.04 5.80 -6.21
CA PHE A 93 -12.18 4.39 -5.87
C PHE A 93 -13.64 3.96 -5.66
N PRO A 94 -14.46 4.61 -4.81
CA PRO A 94 -15.86 4.21 -4.63
C PRO A 94 -16.70 4.34 -5.92
N ILE A 95 -16.41 5.35 -6.75
CA ILE A 95 -17.09 5.58 -8.03
C ILE A 95 -16.77 4.44 -9.01
N ILE A 96 -15.49 4.04 -9.09
CA ILE A 96 -15.05 2.92 -9.94
C ILE A 96 -15.65 1.61 -9.44
N CYS A 97 -15.70 1.36 -8.12
CA CYS A 97 -16.32 0.17 -7.55
C CYS A 97 -17.80 0.04 -7.98
N ARG A 98 -18.57 1.13 -7.88
CA ARG A 98 -19.96 1.14 -8.35
C ARG A 98 -20.08 0.92 -9.84
N ARG A 99 -19.22 1.56 -10.62
CA ARG A 99 -19.22 1.41 -12.07
C ARG A 99 -18.99 -0.05 -12.47
N LEU A 100 -17.98 -0.68 -11.88
CA LEU A 100 -17.67 -2.10 -12.12
C LEU A 100 -18.85 -3.01 -11.77
N ALA A 101 -19.56 -2.72 -10.68
CA ALA A 101 -20.74 -3.50 -10.30
C ALA A 101 -21.96 -3.29 -11.21
N LYS A 102 -22.07 -2.14 -11.88
CA LYS A 102 -23.16 -1.85 -12.83
C LYS A 102 -22.84 -2.37 -14.23
N GLU A 103 -21.57 -2.28 -14.64
CA GLU A 103 -21.12 -2.59 -16.00
C GLU A 103 -20.65 -4.04 -16.17
N THR A 104 -20.41 -4.78 -15.07
CA THR A 104 -19.85 -6.13 -15.12
C THR A 104 -20.46 -7.07 -14.08
N GLU A 105 -20.39 -8.37 -14.36
CA GLU A 105 -20.78 -9.45 -13.43
C GLU A 105 -19.63 -9.88 -12.50
N THR A 106 -18.48 -9.20 -12.53
CA THR A 106 -17.24 -9.61 -11.86
C THR A 106 -17.44 -9.89 -10.37
N LEU A 107 -18.14 -9.00 -9.66
CA LEU A 107 -18.40 -9.15 -8.22
C LEU A 107 -19.44 -10.23 -7.92
N ASN A 108 -20.42 -10.43 -8.80
CA ASN A 108 -21.41 -11.48 -8.67
C ASN A 108 -20.75 -12.85 -8.84
N TYR A 109 -19.92 -13.03 -9.87
CA TYR A 109 -19.14 -14.25 -10.07
C TYR A 109 -18.19 -14.51 -8.91
N PHE A 110 -17.47 -13.51 -8.42
CA PHE A 110 -16.60 -13.65 -7.25
C PHE A 110 -17.36 -14.13 -6.01
N ASN A 111 -18.52 -13.54 -5.73
CA ASN A 111 -19.36 -13.94 -4.59
C ASN A 111 -20.00 -15.33 -4.76
N ALA A 112 -20.11 -15.83 -6.00
CA ALA A 112 -20.66 -17.14 -6.33
C ALA A 112 -19.58 -18.26 -6.40
N MET A 113 -18.30 -17.94 -6.20
CA MET A 113 -17.24 -18.95 -6.17
C MET A 113 -17.48 -19.94 -5.03
N GLU A 114 -17.42 -21.25 -5.34
CA GLU A 114 -17.72 -22.34 -4.40
C GLU A 114 -16.96 -22.20 -3.08
N MET A 115 -15.67 -21.86 -3.16
CA MET A 115 -14.82 -21.70 -1.98
C MET A 115 -15.25 -20.58 -1.02
N PHE A 116 -16.08 -19.63 -1.45
CA PHE A 116 -16.55 -18.51 -0.63
C PHE A 116 -18.03 -18.59 -0.27
N LEU A 117 -18.76 -19.63 -0.68
CA LEU A 117 -20.20 -19.75 -0.40
C LEU A 117 -20.52 -19.76 1.09
N ASP A 118 -19.67 -20.41 1.89
CA ASP A 118 -19.82 -20.53 3.35
C ASP A 118 -19.11 -19.41 4.13
N CYS A 119 -18.53 -18.42 3.44
CA CYS A 119 -17.88 -17.31 4.10
C CYS A 119 -18.92 -16.44 4.82
N ARG A 120 -18.76 -16.28 6.15
CA ARG A 120 -19.64 -15.45 7.00
C ARG A 120 -19.47 -13.96 6.75
N VAL A 121 -18.32 -13.56 6.22
CA VAL A 121 -17.99 -12.17 5.94
C VAL A 121 -18.00 -11.98 4.43
N ARG A 122 -19.14 -11.55 3.88
CA ARG A 122 -19.33 -11.30 2.45
C ARG A 122 -19.96 -9.95 2.19
N PHE A 123 -19.48 -9.26 1.16
CA PHE A 123 -20.05 -7.99 0.71
C PHE A 123 -20.85 -8.21 -0.56
N THR A 124 -22.17 -8.11 -0.44
CA THR A 124 -23.10 -8.20 -1.58
C THR A 124 -23.17 -6.90 -2.38
N THR A 125 -22.73 -5.79 -1.79
CA THR A 125 -22.62 -4.49 -2.43
C THR A 125 -21.20 -4.22 -2.93
N PRO A 126 -20.98 -3.22 -3.82
CA PRO A 126 -19.65 -2.93 -4.37
C PRO A 126 -18.66 -2.46 -3.30
N LEU A 127 -19.17 -1.69 -2.33
CA LEU A 127 -18.47 -1.28 -1.11
C LEU A 127 -19.12 -1.95 0.10
N PRO A 128 -18.39 -2.23 1.19
CA PRO A 128 -19.01 -2.64 2.44
C PRO A 128 -19.92 -1.53 3.00
N GLN A 129 -20.80 -1.89 3.93
CA GLN A 129 -21.55 -0.90 4.70
C GLN A 129 -20.61 -0.16 5.65
N LEU A 130 -20.58 1.17 5.58
CA LEU A 130 -19.63 1.98 6.33
C LEU A 130 -20.39 2.88 7.31
N PRO A 131 -20.55 2.48 8.60
CA PRO A 131 -21.06 3.38 9.62
C PRO A 131 -20.13 4.60 9.83
N LYS A 132 -20.68 5.69 10.37
CA LYS A 132 -19.92 6.90 10.75
C LYS A 132 -18.70 6.57 11.62
N SER A 133 -18.84 5.58 12.51
CA SER A 133 -17.78 5.13 13.43
C SER A 133 -16.56 4.53 12.72
N ASN A 134 -16.65 4.17 11.43
CA ASN A 134 -15.49 3.75 10.66
C ASN A 134 -14.64 4.92 10.14
N VAL A 135 -15.16 6.16 10.13
CA VAL A 135 -14.44 7.36 9.68
C VAL A 135 -13.60 7.95 10.82
N ALA A 136 -12.45 8.55 10.50
CA ALA A 136 -11.54 9.11 11.49
C ALA A 136 -12.24 10.24 12.22
N GLU A 137 -12.08 10.33 13.53
CA GLU A 137 -12.71 11.39 14.33
C GLU A 137 -12.45 12.78 13.73
N ILE A 138 -11.20 13.05 13.34
CA ILE A 138 -10.77 14.29 12.68
C ILE A 138 -11.48 14.57 11.34
N PHE A 139 -11.99 13.54 10.67
CA PHE A 139 -12.66 13.64 9.37
C PHE A 139 -14.18 13.51 9.46
N GLN A 140 -14.72 13.09 10.61
CA GLN A 140 -16.12 12.71 10.74
C GLN A 140 -17.08 13.86 10.42
N ASP A 141 -16.86 15.04 10.98
CA ASP A 141 -17.79 16.17 10.81
C ASP A 141 -17.84 16.64 9.36
N ILE A 142 -16.66 16.75 8.74
CA ILE A 142 -16.53 17.12 7.33
C ILE A 142 -17.15 16.05 6.43
N CYS A 143 -16.86 14.76 6.69
CA CYS A 143 -17.44 13.65 5.95
C CYS A 143 -18.97 13.65 6.03
N GLU A 144 -19.54 13.77 7.23
CA GLU A 144 -20.99 13.73 7.40
C GLU A 144 -21.68 15.00 6.86
N ALA A 145 -21.01 16.14 6.80
CA ALA A 145 -21.50 17.31 6.09
C ALA A 145 -21.65 17.03 4.58
N PHE A 146 -20.69 16.34 3.96
CA PHE A 146 -20.81 15.89 2.57
C PHE A 146 -21.92 14.84 2.40
N VAL A 147 -22.04 13.88 3.32
CA VAL A 147 -23.13 12.89 3.30
C VAL A 147 -24.49 13.59 3.34
N LYS A 148 -24.70 14.50 4.29
CA LYS A 148 -25.96 15.24 4.44
C LYS A 148 -26.29 16.04 3.18
N ARG A 149 -25.34 16.79 2.63
CA ARG A 149 -25.53 17.57 1.40
C ARG A 149 -25.87 16.70 0.19
N ASN A 150 -25.26 15.52 0.08
CA ASN A 150 -25.60 14.54 -0.96
C ASN A 150 -26.99 13.94 -0.74
N LEU A 151 -27.39 13.66 0.50
CA LEU A 151 -28.74 13.14 0.80
C LEU A 151 -29.85 14.17 0.51
N GLU A 152 -29.63 15.45 0.85
CA GLU A 152 -30.58 16.55 0.61
C GLU A 152 -30.80 16.83 -0.89
N SER A 153 -29.83 16.47 -1.73
CA SER A 153 -29.89 16.73 -3.17
C SER A 153 -30.47 15.59 -4.00
N ARG A 154 -30.91 14.46 -3.40
CA ARG A 154 -31.38 13.19 -4.03
C ARG A 154 -32.56 13.31 -5.01
N LYS A 155 -32.33 13.99 -6.12
CA LYS A 155 -33.21 14.04 -7.29
C LYS A 155 -32.71 13.16 -8.45
N ASP A 156 -31.49 12.61 -8.35
CA ASP A 156 -30.83 11.85 -9.43
C ASP A 156 -30.16 10.58 -8.87
N GLU A 157 -30.38 9.43 -9.51
CA GLU A 157 -29.74 8.13 -9.23
C GLU A 157 -28.21 8.14 -9.41
N ARG A 158 -27.65 9.18 -10.04
CA ARG A 158 -26.20 9.39 -10.22
C ARG A 158 -25.49 9.91 -8.97
N GLN A 159 -26.21 10.21 -7.90
CA GLN A 159 -25.61 10.76 -6.68
C GLN A 159 -24.87 9.73 -5.83
N LEU A 160 -23.81 10.21 -5.16
CA LEU A 160 -23.02 9.43 -4.23
C LEU A 160 -23.86 9.00 -3.02
N GLN A 161 -23.77 7.74 -2.68
CA GLN A 161 -24.35 7.17 -1.46
C GLN A 161 -23.46 7.52 -0.25
N PRO A 162 -24.00 7.44 0.98
CA PRO A 162 -23.23 7.68 2.20
C PRO A 162 -21.92 6.87 2.27
N ASP A 163 -21.98 5.59 1.90
CA ASP A 163 -20.81 4.71 1.92
C ASP A 163 -19.73 5.13 0.91
N ASP A 164 -20.09 5.80 -0.19
CA ASP A 164 -19.08 6.30 -1.14
C ASP A 164 -18.27 7.44 -0.54
N VAL A 165 -18.97 8.36 0.12
CA VAL A 165 -18.34 9.50 0.80
C VAL A 165 -17.47 8.99 1.94
N ARG A 166 -17.98 8.08 2.77
CA ARG A 166 -17.21 7.51 3.88
C ARG A 166 -15.99 6.71 3.40
N CYS A 167 -16.16 5.89 2.36
CA CYS A 167 -15.06 5.15 1.74
C CYS A 167 -13.92 6.08 1.31
N ARG A 168 -14.24 7.23 0.69
CA ARG A 168 -13.24 8.24 0.31
C ARG A 168 -12.42 8.72 1.51
N PHE A 169 -13.07 9.13 2.60
CA PHE A 169 -12.34 9.64 3.77
C PHE A 169 -11.52 8.55 4.46
N ILE A 170 -12.06 7.32 4.55
CA ILE A 170 -11.35 6.19 5.13
C ILE A 170 -10.13 5.82 4.29
N MET A 171 -10.27 5.70 2.96
CA MET A 171 -9.12 5.37 2.11
C MET A 171 -8.05 6.46 2.13
N PHE A 172 -8.45 7.74 2.13
CA PHE A 172 -7.52 8.87 2.22
C PHE A 172 -6.70 8.81 3.52
N GLU A 173 -7.36 8.57 4.66
CA GLU A 173 -6.70 8.34 5.94
C GLU A 173 -5.72 7.17 5.87
N LEU A 174 -6.20 5.98 5.47
CA LEU A 174 -5.40 4.76 5.51
C LEU A 174 -4.16 4.84 4.61
N MET A 175 -4.27 5.47 3.44
CA MET A 175 -3.15 5.67 2.53
C MET A 175 -2.11 6.63 3.12
N LEU A 176 -2.54 7.74 3.76
CA LEU A 176 -1.63 8.68 4.41
C LEU A 176 -0.96 8.08 5.66
N VAL A 177 -1.73 7.39 6.51
CA VAL A 177 -1.21 6.72 7.72
C VAL A 177 -0.17 5.67 7.33
N TRP A 178 -0.48 4.82 6.35
CA TRP A 178 0.45 3.79 5.90
C TRP A 178 1.71 4.40 5.29
N THR A 179 1.59 5.44 4.46
CA THR A 179 2.75 6.14 3.87
C THR A 179 3.62 6.76 4.97
N PHE A 180 3.00 7.37 5.99
CA PHE A 180 3.74 7.96 7.11
C PHE A 180 4.51 6.88 7.87
N PHE A 181 3.88 5.75 8.17
CA PHE A 181 4.56 4.67 8.88
C PHE A 181 5.59 3.92 8.03
N HIS A 182 5.46 3.90 6.71
CA HIS A 182 6.49 3.38 5.81
C HIS A 182 7.77 4.21 5.92
N GLU A 183 7.66 5.53 5.78
CA GLU A 183 8.81 6.44 5.94
C GLU A 183 9.38 6.41 7.35
N LEU A 184 8.52 6.35 8.37
CA LEU A 184 8.95 6.15 9.75
C LEU A 184 9.69 4.82 9.92
N GLY A 185 9.26 3.76 9.21
CA GLY A 185 9.89 2.44 9.15
C GLY A 185 11.37 2.54 8.80
N HIS A 186 11.73 3.32 7.77
CA HIS A 186 13.13 3.56 7.41
C HIS A 186 13.96 4.17 8.54
N VAL A 187 13.35 5.05 9.32
CA VAL A 187 14.01 5.68 10.48
C VAL A 187 14.17 4.69 11.61
N VAL A 188 13.07 4.10 12.06
CA VAL A 188 13.04 3.29 13.28
C VAL A 188 13.83 2.00 13.11
N GLN A 189 14.00 1.49 11.89
CA GLN A 189 14.82 0.31 11.58
C GLN A 189 16.31 0.64 11.35
N GLY A 190 16.70 1.92 11.39
CA GLY A 190 18.10 2.32 11.20
C GLY A 190 18.61 2.10 9.78
N HIS A 191 17.76 2.15 8.74
CA HIS A 191 18.16 1.88 7.35
C HIS A 191 19.28 2.79 6.83
N HIS A 192 19.38 4.01 7.36
CA HIS A 192 20.46 4.96 7.05
C HIS A 192 21.86 4.43 7.40
N LEU A 193 21.97 3.49 8.34
CA LEU A 193 23.23 2.90 8.76
C LEU A 193 23.62 1.66 7.93
N MET A 194 22.70 1.13 7.12
CA MET A 194 22.90 -0.12 6.35
C MET A 194 23.51 0.08 4.96
N ARG A 195 23.76 1.32 4.53
CA ARG A 195 24.45 1.61 3.26
C ARG A 195 25.98 1.47 3.43
N TRP A 196 26.48 0.24 3.45
CA TRP A 196 27.94 -0.02 3.42
C TRP A 196 28.34 -0.84 2.18
N GLY A 197 29.17 -0.24 1.31
CA GLY A 197 29.71 -0.94 0.14
C GLY A 197 30.39 -0.11 -0.95
N GLY A 198 30.65 1.19 -0.78
CA GLY A 198 31.35 2.00 -1.78
C GLY A 198 32.24 3.06 -1.14
N THR A 199 33.41 3.29 -1.72
CA THR A 199 34.49 4.21 -1.32
C THR A 199 34.12 5.71 -1.39
N SER A 200 32.89 6.06 -1.02
CA SER A 200 32.50 7.45 -0.75
C SER A 200 32.22 7.58 0.74
N ARG A 201 33.11 8.26 1.46
CA ARG A 201 32.78 8.85 2.75
C ARG A 201 31.57 9.77 2.51
N VAL A 202 30.49 9.54 3.26
CA VAL A 202 29.50 10.55 3.64
C VAL A 202 29.03 11.42 2.46
N CYS A 203 27.91 11.03 1.83
CA CYS A 203 27.11 12.02 1.12
C CYS A 203 26.05 12.50 2.11
N ASP A 204 26.09 13.80 2.40
CA ASP A 204 25.10 14.55 3.18
C ASP A 204 23.67 14.18 2.79
N ASP A 205 22.76 14.17 3.78
CA ASP A 205 21.33 13.97 3.63
C ASP A 205 20.93 12.70 2.86
N SER A 206 20.94 11.55 3.53
CA SER A 206 20.31 10.35 2.98
C SER A 206 18.79 10.56 2.90
N PHE A 207 18.33 11.01 1.73
CA PHE A 207 16.93 11.09 1.35
C PHE A 207 16.49 9.71 0.84
N PHE A 208 15.57 9.07 1.56
CA PHE A 208 14.89 7.87 1.09
C PHE A 208 13.72 8.34 0.22
N GLU A 209 13.91 8.33 -1.10
CA GLU A 209 12.86 8.68 -2.06
C GLU A 209 12.07 7.45 -2.47
N MET A 210 10.77 7.62 -2.70
CA MET A 210 10.01 6.80 -3.63
C MET A 210 10.21 7.31 -5.08
N GLU A 211 11.42 7.24 -5.63
CA GLU A 211 11.64 7.55 -7.06
C GLU A 211 12.19 6.36 -7.86
N GLU A 212 11.37 5.89 -8.81
CA GLU A 212 11.87 5.37 -10.07
C GLU A 212 12.11 6.54 -11.02
N GLY A 213 13.38 6.82 -11.32
CA GLY A 213 13.74 7.79 -12.35
C GLY A 213 13.13 7.40 -13.70
N ASN A 214 12.21 8.22 -14.21
CA ASN A 214 12.40 8.97 -15.44
C ASN A 214 11.19 9.87 -15.75
N ALA A 215 11.51 11.12 -16.06
CA ALA A 215 10.62 12.09 -16.68
C ALA A 215 9.82 11.48 -17.84
N ALA A 216 8.62 12.02 -18.06
CA ALA A 216 7.79 11.73 -19.22
C ALA A 216 8.65 11.61 -20.49
N PRO A 217 8.46 10.58 -21.33
CA PRO A 217 9.19 10.50 -22.59
C PRO A 217 8.84 11.74 -23.40
N VAL A 218 9.81 12.63 -23.57
CA VAL A 218 9.75 13.70 -24.57
C VAL A 218 9.66 12.97 -25.92
N GLU A 219 8.50 13.06 -26.57
CA GLU A 219 8.29 12.51 -27.91
C GLU A 219 9.42 13.04 -28.83
N GLY A 220 10.25 12.13 -29.37
CA GLY A 220 11.27 12.46 -30.37
C GLY A 220 12.73 12.24 -29.98
N ALA A 221 13.06 11.84 -28.75
CA ALA A 221 14.44 11.50 -28.40
C ALA A 221 14.78 10.04 -28.78
N ALA A 222 15.69 9.86 -29.74
CA ALA A 222 16.19 8.54 -30.13
C ALA A 222 16.74 7.75 -28.92
N PRO A 223 16.55 6.42 -28.85
CA PRO A 223 17.02 5.61 -27.75
C PRO A 223 18.55 5.66 -27.70
N LYS A 224 19.10 6.35 -26.70
CA LYS A 224 20.54 6.31 -26.44
C LYS A 224 20.90 4.87 -26.07
N LYS A 225 21.83 4.30 -26.85
CA LYS A 225 22.41 2.96 -26.68
C LYS A 225 22.65 2.62 -25.21
N SER A 226 22.22 1.42 -24.83
CA SER A 226 22.31 0.83 -23.50
C SER A 226 23.66 1.07 -22.84
N LYS A 227 23.66 1.86 -21.75
CA LYS A 227 24.68 1.71 -20.71
C LYS A 227 24.48 0.33 -20.07
N SER A 228 25.58 -0.38 -19.79
CA SER A 228 25.61 -1.66 -19.08
C SER A 228 24.53 -1.72 -17.99
N ALA A 229 23.65 -2.72 -18.05
CA ALA A 229 22.59 -2.91 -17.08
C ALA A 229 23.20 -2.98 -15.67
N LEU A 230 22.89 -2.00 -14.83
CA LEU A 230 23.29 -2.00 -13.42
C LEU A 230 22.68 -3.24 -12.75
N PRO A 231 23.40 -3.96 -11.88
CA PRO A 231 22.83 -5.11 -11.17
C PRO A 231 21.63 -4.66 -10.29
N PRO A 232 20.62 -5.52 -10.08
CA PRO A 232 19.51 -5.25 -9.16
C PRO A 232 19.97 -4.89 -7.75
N ASP A 233 19.38 -3.85 -7.14
CA ASP A 233 19.65 -3.45 -5.76
C ASP A 233 18.80 -4.26 -4.77
N LEU A 234 19.11 -5.55 -4.65
CA LEU A 234 18.47 -6.47 -3.70
C LEU A 234 18.51 -5.97 -2.25
N PRO A 235 19.63 -5.39 -1.74
CA PRO A 235 19.65 -4.82 -0.40
C PRO A 235 18.63 -3.70 -0.20
N ALA A 236 18.47 -2.79 -1.16
CA ALA A 236 17.43 -1.75 -1.09
C ALA A 236 16.03 -2.34 -1.08
N GLN A 237 15.75 -3.27 -1.99
CA GLN A 237 14.43 -3.91 -2.06
C GLN A 237 14.08 -4.67 -0.76
N ALA A 238 15.06 -5.31 -0.12
CA ALA A 238 14.87 -5.95 1.18
C ALA A 238 14.50 -4.94 2.27
N ARG A 239 15.13 -3.74 2.28
CA ARG A 239 14.79 -2.66 3.23
C ARG A 239 13.38 -2.12 2.99
N GLU A 240 12.97 -1.97 1.74
CA GLU A 240 11.59 -1.56 1.41
C GLU A 240 10.55 -2.55 1.95
N LEU A 241 10.80 -3.86 1.84
CA LEU A 241 9.89 -4.87 2.39
C LEU A 241 9.85 -4.86 3.93
N MET A 242 10.96 -4.56 4.60
CA MET A 242 10.97 -4.39 6.06
C MET A 242 10.22 -3.10 6.48
N ALA A 243 10.37 -2.01 5.72
CA ALA A 243 9.62 -0.79 5.95
C ALA A 243 8.11 -0.98 5.70
N ASP A 244 7.73 -1.73 4.66
CA ASP A 244 6.33 -2.14 4.39
C ASP A 244 5.73 -2.97 5.53
N ALA A 245 6.53 -3.87 6.13
CA ALA A 245 6.09 -4.68 7.27
C ALA A 245 5.79 -3.80 8.50
N GLU A 246 6.69 -2.87 8.83
CA GLU A 246 6.50 -1.93 9.94
C GLU A 246 5.32 -0.99 9.67
N ALA A 247 5.19 -0.47 8.45
CA ALA A 247 4.06 0.35 8.04
C ALA A 247 2.72 -0.34 8.28
N THR A 248 2.66 -1.62 7.90
CA THR A 248 1.47 -2.45 8.04
C THR A 248 1.15 -2.71 9.51
N ASP A 249 2.13 -3.08 10.32
CA ASP A 249 1.94 -3.30 11.77
C ASP A 249 1.50 -2.04 12.50
N LEU A 250 2.19 -0.91 12.29
CA LEU A 250 1.86 0.37 12.93
C LEU A 250 0.48 0.89 12.48
N THR A 251 0.10 0.68 11.21
CA THR A 251 -1.25 1.04 10.74
C THR A 251 -2.33 0.19 11.42
N LEU A 252 -2.07 -1.11 11.60
CA LEU A 252 -2.99 -2.01 12.31
C LEU A 252 -3.11 -1.64 13.80
N LYS A 253 -1.98 -1.35 14.47
CA LYS A 253 -1.96 -0.84 15.85
C LYS A 253 -2.72 0.48 15.98
N TYR A 254 -2.50 1.43 15.06
CA TYR A 254 -3.26 2.68 14.99
C TYR A 254 -4.78 2.43 14.91
N LEU A 255 -5.23 1.49 14.08
CA LEU A 255 -6.65 1.16 13.97
C LEU A 255 -7.22 0.50 15.22
N VAL A 256 -6.43 -0.33 15.91
CA VAL A 256 -6.83 -0.97 17.17
C VAL A 256 -6.92 0.05 18.30
N GLU A 257 -5.93 0.92 18.45
CA GLU A 257 -5.93 1.99 19.48
C GLU A 257 -7.14 2.93 19.31
N ARG A 258 -7.58 3.14 18.06
CA ARG A 258 -8.78 3.94 17.73
C ARG A 258 -10.08 3.15 17.77
N GLY A 259 -10.06 1.86 18.16
CA GLY A 259 -11.26 1.02 18.25
C GLY A 259 -11.97 0.80 16.91
N ARG A 260 -11.23 0.84 15.80
CA ARG A 260 -11.77 0.89 14.44
C ARG A 260 -11.41 -0.30 13.55
N LEU A 261 -10.56 -1.21 14.01
CA LEU A 261 -10.22 -2.40 13.25
C LEU A 261 -11.45 -3.32 13.16
N THR A 262 -12.13 -3.26 12.01
CA THR A 262 -13.29 -4.09 11.64
C THR A 262 -13.03 -4.74 10.29
N PHE A 263 -13.78 -5.78 9.90
CA PHE A 263 -13.61 -6.37 8.57
C PHE A 263 -13.82 -5.38 7.41
N ASN A 264 -14.67 -4.37 7.59
CA ASN A 264 -14.92 -3.34 6.59
C ASN A 264 -13.69 -2.43 6.42
N VAL A 265 -13.11 -1.97 7.54
CA VAL A 265 -11.92 -1.11 7.53
C VAL A 265 -10.68 -1.90 7.12
N TRP A 266 -10.57 -3.17 7.53
CA TRP A 266 -9.52 -4.10 7.09
C TRP A 266 -9.52 -4.28 5.57
N TYR A 267 -10.69 -4.53 4.97
CA TYR A 267 -10.83 -4.60 3.52
C TYR A 267 -10.37 -3.31 2.84
N LEU A 268 -10.78 -2.15 3.37
CA LEU A 268 -10.35 -0.87 2.82
C LEU A 268 -8.85 -0.61 3.02
N LEU A 269 -8.24 -1.10 4.10
CA LEU A 269 -6.79 -1.05 4.30
C LEU A 269 -6.05 -1.87 3.25
N ALA A 270 -6.50 -3.10 3.00
CA ALA A 270 -5.94 -3.94 1.94
C ALA A 270 -6.07 -3.27 0.55
N CYS A 271 -7.22 -2.63 0.27
CA CYS A 271 -7.40 -1.83 -0.94
C CYS A 271 -6.47 -0.61 -0.99
N SER A 272 -6.34 0.14 0.11
CA SER A 272 -5.48 1.32 0.21
C SER A 272 -4.01 0.96 -0.04
N ILE A 273 -3.50 -0.08 0.62
CA ILE A 273 -2.12 -0.57 0.44
C ILE A 273 -1.90 -1.02 -1.02
N GLY A 274 -2.83 -1.82 -1.57
CA GLY A 274 -2.74 -2.26 -2.97
C GLY A 274 -2.76 -1.10 -3.96
N CYS A 275 -3.59 -0.07 -3.74
CA CYS A 275 -3.59 1.16 -4.53
C CYS A 275 -2.27 1.93 -4.41
N MET A 276 -1.70 2.04 -3.21
CA MET A 276 -0.38 2.67 -2.99
C MET A 276 0.71 1.94 -3.77
N PHE A 277 0.81 0.62 -3.65
CA PHE A 277 1.82 -0.14 -4.41
C PHE A 277 1.63 0.01 -5.92
N GLN A 278 0.40 0.01 -6.41
CA GLN A 278 0.12 0.17 -7.84
C GLN A 278 0.37 1.59 -8.35
N ARG A 279 0.22 2.62 -7.51
CA ARG A 279 0.52 4.01 -7.85
C ARG A 279 1.98 4.22 -8.23
N PHE A 280 2.89 3.51 -7.57
CA PHE A 280 4.32 3.53 -7.91
C PHE A 280 4.66 2.68 -9.14
N TYR A 281 3.68 2.04 -9.79
CA TYR A 281 3.87 1.15 -10.94
C TYR A 281 3.52 1.82 -12.29
N ALA A 282 4.05 3.00 -12.58
CA ALA A 282 3.89 3.53 -13.93
C ALA A 282 4.78 2.77 -14.96
N ASN A 283 5.92 2.22 -14.52
CA ASN A 283 7.03 1.84 -15.43
C ASN A 283 7.70 0.46 -15.18
N TYR A 284 7.13 -0.41 -14.34
CA TYR A 284 7.72 -1.73 -14.10
C TYR A 284 7.44 -2.73 -15.24
N PRO A 285 8.27 -3.77 -15.40
CA PRO A 285 8.12 -4.75 -16.47
C PRO A 285 6.84 -5.57 -16.34
N ASP A 286 6.29 -6.09 -17.44
CA ASP A 286 5.14 -7.03 -17.44
C ASP A 286 5.53 -8.45 -16.95
N HIS A 287 6.61 -8.58 -16.18
CA HIS A 287 7.16 -9.84 -15.67
C HIS A 287 7.84 -9.60 -14.31
N LEU A 288 8.01 -10.66 -13.52
CA LEU A 288 8.54 -10.60 -12.15
C LEU A 288 10.04 -10.91 -12.11
N THR A 289 10.83 -10.33 -13.01
CA THR A 289 12.28 -10.28 -12.80
C THR A 289 12.61 -9.26 -11.71
N VAL A 290 13.68 -9.53 -10.96
CA VAL A 290 14.15 -8.58 -9.96
C VAL A 290 14.47 -7.25 -10.64
N SER A 291 13.80 -6.19 -10.19
CA SER A 291 13.92 -4.87 -10.81
C SER A 291 15.32 -4.31 -10.60
N HIS A 292 15.80 -3.52 -11.55
CA HIS A 292 17.00 -2.69 -11.37
C HIS A 292 16.75 -1.50 -10.43
N ALA A 293 15.48 -1.21 -10.12
CA ALA A 293 15.08 -0.18 -9.17
C ALA A 293 15.31 -0.61 -7.71
N GLY A 294 15.39 0.39 -6.82
CA GLY A 294 15.52 0.18 -5.37
C GLY A 294 14.26 -0.38 -4.70
N HIS A 295 13.11 -0.36 -5.39
CA HIS A 295 11.84 -0.85 -4.87
C HIS A 295 11.46 -2.22 -5.47
N PRO A 296 10.93 -3.14 -4.65
CA PRO A 296 10.41 -4.40 -5.14
C PRO A 296 9.18 -4.17 -6.01
N HIS A 297 8.91 -5.10 -6.91
CA HIS A 297 7.70 -5.09 -7.69
C HIS A 297 6.45 -5.07 -6.76
N PRO A 298 5.44 -4.22 -6.97
CA PRO A 298 4.20 -4.10 -6.18
C PRO A 298 3.51 -5.39 -5.80
N LEU A 299 3.46 -6.35 -6.71
CA LEU A 299 2.91 -7.68 -6.42
C LEU A 299 3.73 -8.47 -5.38
N ILE A 300 5.05 -8.27 -5.31
CA ILE A 300 5.93 -8.79 -4.25
C ILE A 300 5.66 -8.05 -2.94
N ARG A 301 5.57 -6.71 -2.97
CA ARG A 301 5.23 -5.88 -1.79
C ARG A 301 3.86 -6.23 -1.21
N ASP A 302 2.85 -6.38 -2.08
CA ASP A 302 1.48 -6.78 -1.73
C ASP A 302 1.46 -8.16 -1.08
N ARG A 303 2.15 -9.14 -1.69
CA ARG A 303 2.24 -10.48 -1.09
C ARG A 303 2.91 -10.46 0.29
N ALA A 304 4.02 -9.74 0.45
CA ALA A 304 4.72 -9.65 1.72
C ALA A 304 3.87 -8.97 2.82
N SER A 305 3.18 -7.88 2.46
CA SER A 305 2.31 -7.13 3.37
C SER A 305 1.08 -7.93 3.77
N GLN A 306 0.45 -8.64 2.82
CA GLN A 306 -0.70 -9.51 3.10
C GLN A 306 -0.35 -10.67 4.02
N VAL A 307 0.84 -11.27 3.86
CA VAL A 307 1.32 -12.34 4.75
C VAL A 307 1.39 -11.82 6.18
N LEU A 308 1.97 -10.64 6.42
CA LEU A 308 1.97 -10.06 7.76
C LEU A 308 0.54 -9.85 8.26
N ALA A 309 -0.24 -9.12 7.49
CA ALA A 309 -1.49 -8.57 7.98
C ALA A 309 -2.56 -9.65 8.26
N VAL A 310 -2.61 -10.73 7.47
CA VAL A 310 -3.50 -11.87 7.75
C VAL A 310 -3.18 -12.51 9.09
N ASN A 311 -1.90 -12.76 9.33
CA ASN A 311 -1.46 -13.45 10.53
C ASN A 311 -1.64 -12.55 11.75
N TRP A 312 -1.29 -11.26 11.63
CA TRP A 312 -1.49 -10.25 12.65
C TRP A 312 -2.96 -10.11 13.05
N VAL A 313 -3.86 -9.95 12.07
CA VAL A 313 -5.30 -9.79 12.32
C VAL A 313 -5.89 -11.05 12.94
N ALA A 314 -5.47 -12.23 12.48
CA ALA A 314 -5.94 -13.49 13.07
C ALA A 314 -5.52 -13.62 14.54
N ASP A 315 -4.26 -13.29 14.88
CA ASP A 315 -3.76 -13.32 16.25
C ASP A 315 -4.46 -12.26 17.12
N HIS A 316 -4.72 -11.05 16.59
CA HIS A 316 -5.49 -10.02 17.28
C HIS A 316 -6.93 -10.45 17.57
N LEU A 317 -7.61 -11.10 16.62
CA LEU A 317 -8.99 -11.59 16.81
C LEU A 317 -9.06 -12.68 17.89
N VAL A 318 -8.03 -13.54 18.00
CA VAL A 318 -7.92 -14.53 19.08
C VAL A 318 -7.66 -13.81 20.42
N ALA A 319 -6.70 -12.89 20.46
CA ALA A 319 -6.33 -12.16 21.68
C ALA A 319 -7.50 -11.35 22.25
N THR A 320 -8.34 -10.76 21.39
CA THR A 320 -9.56 -10.03 21.77
C THR A 320 -10.77 -10.93 22.02
N LYS A 321 -10.63 -12.25 21.89
CA LYS A 321 -11.69 -13.25 22.02
C LYS A 321 -12.85 -13.06 21.03
N SER A 322 -12.59 -12.39 19.91
CA SER A 322 -13.53 -12.24 18.80
C SER A 322 -13.73 -13.56 18.05
N ILE A 323 -12.70 -14.42 18.04
CA ILE A 323 -12.73 -15.79 17.55
C ILE A 323 -12.06 -16.73 18.58
N GLN A 324 -12.33 -18.04 18.49
CA GLN A 324 -11.76 -19.02 19.42
C GLN A 324 -10.41 -19.53 18.95
N ARG A 325 -10.27 -19.80 17.65
CA ARG A 325 -9.04 -20.32 17.06
C ARG A 325 -8.67 -19.52 15.81
N ARG A 326 -7.39 -19.54 15.49
CA ARG A 326 -6.84 -18.77 14.36
C ARG A 326 -7.41 -19.23 13.02
N GLU A 327 -7.72 -20.52 12.89
CA GLU A 327 -8.30 -21.12 11.69
C GLU A 327 -9.66 -20.50 11.33
N ASP A 328 -10.40 -20.02 12.33
CA ASP A 328 -11.70 -19.39 12.14
C ASP A 328 -11.58 -18.06 11.37
N ALA A 329 -10.38 -17.45 11.32
CA ALA A 329 -10.10 -16.24 10.53
C ALA A 329 -9.73 -16.53 9.07
N TYR A 330 -9.32 -17.75 8.72
CA TYR A 330 -8.72 -18.03 7.40
C TYR A 330 -9.67 -17.74 6.25
N MET A 331 -10.92 -18.23 6.32
CA MET A 331 -11.90 -18.03 5.25
C MET A 331 -12.32 -16.55 5.10
N PRO A 332 -12.69 -15.82 6.18
CA PRO A 332 -12.92 -14.37 6.08
C PRO A 332 -11.72 -13.59 5.53
N MET A 333 -10.51 -13.87 6.00
CA MET A 333 -9.31 -13.16 5.54
C MET A 333 -8.99 -13.45 4.08
N ALA A 334 -9.11 -14.71 3.64
CA ALA A 334 -8.94 -15.10 2.25
C ALA A 334 -9.95 -14.38 1.35
N TYR A 335 -11.23 -14.38 1.72
CA TYR A 335 -12.27 -13.67 0.97
C TYR A 335 -11.95 -12.18 0.83
N LEU A 336 -11.64 -11.49 1.94
CA LEU A 336 -11.40 -10.04 1.92
C LEU A 336 -10.15 -9.67 1.12
N ASN A 337 -9.07 -10.44 1.24
CA ASN A 337 -7.84 -10.19 0.49
C ASN A 337 -8.01 -10.47 -1.00
N THR A 338 -8.62 -11.59 -1.38
CA THR A 338 -8.87 -11.90 -2.80
C THR A 338 -9.77 -10.82 -3.42
N ARG A 339 -10.81 -10.38 -2.69
CA ARG A 339 -11.65 -9.28 -3.13
C ARG A 339 -10.86 -7.97 -3.27
N ALA A 340 -10.00 -7.65 -2.30
CA ALA A 340 -9.19 -6.44 -2.34
C ALA A 340 -8.23 -6.44 -3.55
N SER A 341 -7.50 -7.53 -3.79
CA SER A 341 -6.60 -7.68 -4.95
C SER A 341 -7.36 -7.59 -6.29
N LEU A 342 -8.57 -8.16 -6.37
CA LEU A 342 -9.43 -8.02 -7.54
C LEU A 342 -9.83 -6.56 -7.77
N MET A 343 -10.29 -5.86 -6.73
CA MET A 343 -10.76 -4.49 -6.84
C MET A 343 -9.62 -3.49 -7.13
N THR A 344 -8.47 -3.65 -6.49
CA THR A 344 -7.30 -2.80 -6.79
C THR A 344 -6.79 -3.06 -8.21
N GLY A 345 -6.69 -4.32 -8.64
CA GLY A 345 -6.31 -4.66 -10.02
C GLY A 345 -7.24 -4.03 -11.07
N MET A 346 -8.55 -4.09 -10.85
CA MET A 346 -9.55 -3.45 -11.74
C MET A 346 -9.51 -1.91 -11.66
N PHE A 347 -9.24 -1.35 -10.49
CA PHE A 347 -9.04 0.08 -10.28
C PHE A 347 -7.84 0.58 -11.08
N ARG A 348 -6.68 -0.08 -10.97
CA ARG A 348 -5.49 0.22 -11.76
C ARG A 348 -5.77 0.16 -13.26
N SER A 349 -6.46 -0.87 -13.72
CA SER A 349 -6.84 -0.98 -15.13
C SER A 349 -7.67 0.21 -15.61
N SER A 350 -8.55 0.71 -14.75
CA SER A 350 -9.42 1.85 -15.05
C SER A 350 -8.70 3.19 -14.98
N ARG A 351 -7.63 3.30 -14.17
CA ARG A 351 -7.06 4.59 -13.75
C ARG A 351 -5.60 4.81 -14.13
N ILE A 352 -4.77 3.77 -14.12
CA ILE A 352 -3.31 3.89 -14.26
C ILE A 352 -2.83 3.26 -15.57
N GLU A 353 -3.18 2.00 -15.82
CA GLU A 353 -2.64 1.23 -16.94
C GLU A 353 -3.26 1.63 -18.30
N LYS A 354 -2.45 1.72 -19.36
CA LYS A 354 -2.95 1.90 -20.73
C LYS A 354 -3.47 0.56 -21.24
N ARG A 355 -4.72 0.50 -21.69
CA ARG A 355 -5.29 -0.77 -22.19
C ARG A 355 -4.92 -0.96 -23.65
N SER A 356 -4.12 -1.98 -23.95
CA SER A 356 -3.82 -2.37 -25.33
C SER A 356 -5.02 -3.04 -26.03
N SER A 357 -5.85 -3.78 -25.29
CA SER A 357 -7.09 -4.41 -25.78
C SER A 357 -8.08 -4.61 -24.61
N PRO A 358 -9.42 -4.59 -24.86
CA PRO A 358 -10.43 -4.94 -23.85
C PRO A 358 -10.31 -6.38 -23.33
N ASP A 359 -9.79 -7.31 -24.14
CA ASP A 359 -9.78 -8.75 -23.85
C ASP A 359 -8.55 -9.19 -23.04
N ARG A 360 -7.57 -8.31 -22.86
CA ARG A 360 -6.35 -8.61 -22.11
C ARG A 360 -6.53 -8.22 -20.65
N LEU A 361 -6.19 -9.13 -19.74
CA LEU A 361 -6.13 -8.82 -18.32
C LEU A 361 -5.10 -7.71 -18.07
N PRO A 362 -5.36 -6.83 -17.09
CA PRO A 362 -4.35 -5.86 -16.63
C PRO A 362 -3.08 -6.59 -16.20
N SER A 363 -1.90 -6.02 -16.46
CA SER A 363 -0.62 -6.72 -16.23
C SER A 363 -0.47 -7.20 -14.79
N TYR A 364 -0.90 -6.40 -13.81
CA TYR A 364 -0.93 -6.80 -12.40
C TYR A 364 -1.81 -8.04 -12.15
N MET A 365 -2.98 -8.12 -12.78
CA MET A 365 -3.89 -9.26 -12.62
C MET A 365 -3.41 -10.51 -13.38
N ASP A 366 -2.80 -10.32 -14.55
CA ASP A 366 -2.23 -11.44 -15.30
C ASP A 366 -1.04 -12.06 -14.54
N LEU A 367 -0.17 -11.24 -13.97
CA LEU A 367 0.90 -11.70 -13.08
C LEU A 367 0.36 -12.33 -11.81
N LEU A 368 -0.73 -11.82 -11.23
CA LEU A 368 -1.36 -12.45 -10.07
C LEU A 368 -1.79 -13.88 -10.40
N ARG A 369 -2.42 -14.08 -11.57
CA ARG A 369 -2.90 -15.39 -12.04
C ARG A 369 -1.76 -16.33 -12.45
N ASN A 370 -0.82 -15.86 -13.26
CA ASN A 370 0.14 -16.71 -13.98
C ASN A 370 1.57 -16.65 -13.42
N GLY A 371 1.93 -15.59 -12.70
CA GLY A 371 3.30 -15.34 -12.21
C GLY A 371 3.68 -16.08 -10.92
N GLY A 372 3.09 -17.25 -10.65
CA GLY A 372 3.32 -18.01 -9.42
C GLY A 372 4.77 -18.41 -9.20
N ALA A 373 5.37 -19.06 -10.20
CA ALA A 373 6.77 -19.50 -10.17
C ALA A 373 7.74 -18.29 -10.12
N GLU A 374 7.47 -17.24 -10.90
CA GLU A 374 8.32 -16.05 -10.91
C GLU A 374 8.28 -15.31 -9.55
N ARG A 375 7.11 -15.21 -8.91
CA ARG A 375 6.99 -14.68 -7.54
C ARG A 375 7.88 -15.43 -6.56
N GLN A 376 7.83 -16.76 -6.61
CA GLN A 376 8.61 -17.61 -5.71
C GLN A 376 10.11 -17.42 -5.94
N ALA A 377 10.54 -17.40 -7.20
CA ALA A 377 11.93 -17.12 -7.56
C ALA A 377 12.39 -15.74 -7.06
N TYR A 378 11.53 -14.72 -7.16
CA TYR A 378 11.81 -13.39 -6.65
C TYR A 378 12.05 -13.41 -5.13
N PHE A 379 11.13 -14.00 -4.36
CA PHE A 379 11.30 -14.10 -2.91
C PHE A 379 12.52 -14.92 -2.50
N LYS A 380 12.80 -16.03 -3.20
CA LYS A 380 14.01 -16.82 -2.98
C LYS A 380 15.28 -16.02 -3.21
N THR A 381 15.26 -15.09 -4.17
CA THR A 381 16.38 -14.20 -4.46
C THR A 381 16.52 -13.07 -3.42
N LEU A 382 15.41 -12.53 -2.90
CA LEU A 382 15.42 -11.47 -1.88
C LEU A 382 15.74 -11.97 -0.47
N MET A 383 15.37 -13.22 -0.14
CA MET A 383 15.44 -13.73 1.24
C MET A 383 16.83 -13.61 1.89
N PRO A 384 17.95 -13.92 1.20
CA PRO A 384 19.27 -13.79 1.78
C PRO A 384 19.62 -12.34 2.18
N ASP A 385 19.18 -11.34 1.42
CA ASP A 385 19.41 -9.92 1.74
C ASP A 385 18.54 -9.43 2.90
N ILE A 386 17.34 -10.00 3.07
CA ILE A 386 16.51 -9.78 4.26
C ILE A 386 17.19 -10.42 5.49
N GLU A 387 17.58 -11.70 5.40
CA GLU A 387 18.22 -12.44 6.50
C GLU A 387 19.54 -11.79 6.95
N ARG A 388 20.31 -11.22 6.02
CA ARG A 388 21.55 -10.49 6.33
C ARG A 388 21.30 -9.16 7.04
N GLN A 389 20.25 -8.42 6.67
CA GLN A 389 19.98 -7.07 7.21
C GLN A 389 19.12 -7.10 8.48
N LEU A 390 18.30 -8.14 8.68
CA LEU A 390 17.37 -8.26 9.80
C LEU A 390 18.04 -8.12 11.19
N PRO A 391 19.17 -8.79 11.51
CA PRO A 391 19.81 -8.63 12.82
C PRO A 391 20.24 -7.18 13.09
N PHE A 392 20.65 -6.45 12.05
CA PHE A 392 20.99 -5.05 12.17
C PHE A 392 19.73 -4.21 12.43
N ALA A 393 18.66 -4.44 11.66
CA ALA A 393 17.39 -3.73 11.82
C ALA A 393 16.83 -3.88 13.23
N LEU A 394 16.92 -5.09 13.80
CA LEU A 394 16.49 -5.39 15.17
C LEU A 394 17.37 -4.72 16.22
N LYS A 395 18.69 -4.73 16.03
CA LYS A 395 19.64 -4.12 16.95
C LYS A 395 19.48 -2.60 17.05
N GLU A 396 19.25 -1.96 15.90
CA GLU A 396 19.10 -0.50 15.82
C GLU A 396 17.63 -0.05 15.94
N HIS A 397 16.70 -0.99 16.20
CA HIS A 397 15.28 -0.69 16.19
C HIS A 397 14.88 0.30 17.30
N LEU A 398 14.25 1.42 16.94
CA LEU A 398 13.80 2.41 17.93
C LEU A 398 12.51 2.00 18.66
N ILE A 399 11.77 1.03 18.13
CA ILE A 399 10.56 0.46 18.76
C ILE A 399 10.88 -0.94 19.30
N GLU A 400 10.71 -1.14 20.60
CA GLU A 400 11.07 -2.40 21.27
C GLU A 400 10.18 -3.58 20.81
N MET A 401 8.86 -3.41 20.83
CA MET A 401 7.91 -4.41 20.33
C MET A 401 7.61 -4.20 18.84
N ASN A 402 8.59 -4.49 18.00
CA ASN A 402 8.46 -4.43 16.53
C ASN A 402 8.02 -5.77 15.93
N VAL A 403 7.68 -5.74 14.64
CA VAL A 403 7.06 -6.88 13.94
C VAL A 403 8.04 -7.69 13.11
N LEU A 404 9.31 -7.30 13.02
CA LEU A 404 10.21 -7.78 11.98
C LEU A 404 10.52 -9.27 12.07
N GLU A 405 10.81 -9.79 13.27
CA GLU A 405 11.02 -11.23 13.47
C GLU A 405 9.76 -12.05 13.19
N TYR A 406 8.60 -11.54 13.64
CA TYR A 406 7.30 -12.16 13.40
C TYR A 406 7.01 -12.24 11.90
N TRP A 407 7.17 -11.14 11.17
CA TRP A 407 7.01 -11.07 9.73
C TRP A 407 8.00 -11.99 8.99
N TYR A 408 9.28 -11.92 9.33
CA TYR A 408 10.33 -12.73 8.72
C TYR A 408 10.05 -14.23 8.87
N GLY A 409 9.56 -14.67 10.03
CA GLY A 409 9.18 -16.06 10.28
C GLY A 409 8.16 -16.60 9.27
N TYR A 410 7.11 -15.83 8.94
CA TYR A 410 6.13 -16.24 7.92
C TYR A 410 6.69 -16.16 6.51
N MET A 411 7.51 -15.15 6.22
CA MET A 411 8.15 -15.01 4.91
C MET A 411 9.08 -16.19 4.62
N LYS A 412 9.90 -16.59 5.59
CA LYS A 412 10.80 -17.75 5.50
C LYS A 412 10.03 -19.05 5.34
N ALA A 413 9.03 -19.30 6.20
CA ALA A 413 8.19 -20.49 6.10
C ALA A 413 7.44 -20.59 4.74
N GLY A 414 7.03 -19.46 4.18
CA GLY A 414 6.43 -19.40 2.84
C GLY A 414 7.41 -19.74 1.72
N ALA A 415 8.66 -19.31 1.83
CA ALA A 415 9.72 -19.64 0.86
C ALA A 415 10.13 -21.13 0.93
N ASP A 416 10.22 -21.68 2.14
CA ASP A 416 10.64 -23.08 2.36
C ASP A 416 9.57 -24.11 1.95
N ARG A 417 8.27 -23.78 2.06
CA ARG A 417 7.20 -24.65 1.56
C ARG A 417 7.18 -24.76 0.03
N ALA A 418 7.63 -23.71 -0.67
CA ALA A 418 7.72 -23.72 -2.12
C ALA A 418 8.87 -24.62 -2.62
N THR A 419 10.00 -24.66 -1.92
CA THR A 419 11.11 -25.56 -2.26
C THR A 419 10.79 -27.03 -2.00
N ALA A 420 9.94 -27.34 -1.01
CA ALA A 420 9.49 -28.71 -0.75
C ALA A 420 8.53 -29.22 -1.85
N SER A 421 7.60 -28.39 -2.34
CA SER A 421 6.69 -28.79 -3.43
C SER A 421 7.40 -29.01 -4.78
N ASP A 422 8.52 -28.33 -5.01
CA ASP A 422 9.34 -28.52 -6.23
C ASP A 422 10.16 -29.83 -6.19
N LEU A 423 10.43 -30.36 -4.99
CA LEU A 423 11.13 -31.64 -4.81
C LEU A 423 10.19 -32.84 -4.86
N GLU A 424 8.94 -32.70 -4.40
CA GLU A 424 7.92 -33.75 -4.51
C GLU A 424 7.42 -33.95 -5.96
N GLY A 425 7.69 -33.00 -6.86
CA GLY A 425 7.41 -33.10 -8.30
C GLY A 425 8.48 -33.85 -9.12
N LEU A 426 9.57 -34.31 -8.50
CA LEU A 426 10.68 -35.01 -9.16
C LEU A 426 10.76 -36.51 -8.83
N ASP A 427 9.92 -37.01 -7.92
CA ASP A 427 9.86 -38.44 -7.54
C ASP A 427 8.44 -39.01 -7.72
N SER A 428 7.95 -39.01 -8.95
CA SER A 428 6.89 -39.92 -9.39
C SER A 428 7.15 -40.33 -10.84
N PRO A 429 7.18 -41.65 -11.15
CA PRO A 429 7.87 -42.24 -12.30
C PRO A 429 7.34 -41.85 -13.68
#